data_AF-A0A0E0CY14-F1
#
_entry.id   AF-A0A0E0CY14-F1
#
_cell.length_a   1.000
_cell.length_b   1.000
_cell.length_c   1.000
_cell.angle_alpha   90.00
_cell.angle_beta   90.00
_cell.angle_gamma   90.00
#
_symmetry.space_group_name_H-M   'P 1'
#
loop_
_entity.id
_entity.type
_entity.pdbx_description
1 polymer ?
#
loop_
_entity_poly.entity_id
_entity_poly.type
_entity_poly.pdbx_seq_one_letter_code
_entity_poly.pdbx_strand_id
1 'polypeptide(L)'
;MELLLLYAPCVILLVSSLYLLRLFADARRNLPPGPRPLPLVGNLLELGAKPHRSLARLAERHGPLMTLRLGAVTTIVASSPDAARDILQRHDAAFSTRPVPDIVRACGHDRFAMPWLPPSSPQWRALRKVCSAELFAPRRAASTRSSASAARRRAGSCRTSRGWRARARPSTSAASCSRPC
;
A
#
# COMPACT_ATOMS: atom_id res chain seq x y z
N MET A 1 -1.53 -41.81 21.86
CA MET A 1 -0.24 -41.52 21.21
C MET A 1 -0.16 -42.09 19.80
N GLU A 2 -0.56 -43.34 19.57
CA GLU A 2 -0.44 -43.99 18.24
C GLU A 2 -1.33 -43.36 17.13
N LEU A 3 -2.56 -42.95 17.45
CA LEU A 3 -3.44 -42.23 16.52
C LEU A 3 -2.86 -40.88 16.05
N LEU A 4 -2.15 -40.16 16.93
CA LEU A 4 -1.49 -38.89 16.62
C LEU A 4 -0.28 -39.10 15.69
N LEU A 5 0.48 -40.17 15.92
CA LEU A 5 1.63 -40.54 15.10
C LEU A 5 1.22 -40.97 13.68
N LEU A 6 0.04 -41.56 13.50
CA LEU A 6 -0.50 -41.92 12.19
C LEU A 6 -1.17 -40.74 11.47
N TYR A 7 -1.81 -39.83 12.22
CA TYR A 7 -2.49 -38.67 11.64
C TYR A 7 -1.53 -37.58 11.17
N ALA A 8 -0.44 -37.34 11.90
CA ALA A 8 0.57 -36.33 11.56
C ALA A 8 1.16 -36.46 10.13
N PRO A 9 1.66 -37.63 9.69
CA PRO A 9 2.20 -37.78 8.33
C PRO A 9 1.12 -37.63 7.26
N CYS A 10 -0.10 -38.10 7.50
CA CYS A 10 -1.23 -37.91 6.59
C CYS A 10 -1.55 -36.42 6.39
N VAL A 11 -1.55 -35.63 7.48
CA VAL A 11 -1.72 -34.17 7.39
C VAL A 11 -0.56 -33.52 6.65
N ILE A 12 0.69 -33.92 6.91
CA ILE A 12 1.86 -33.37 6.21
C ILE A 12 1.81 -33.68 4.71
N LEU A 13 1.47 -34.92 4.33
CA LEU A 13 1.32 -35.33 2.94
C LEU A 13 0.17 -34.58 2.24
N LEU A 14 -0.97 -34.41 2.93
CA LEU A 14 -2.09 -33.63 2.42
C LEU A 14 -1.68 -32.18 2.17
N VAL A 15 -1.05 -31.52 3.15
CA VAL A 15 -0.60 -30.12 3.04
C VAL A 15 0.46 -29.97 1.95
N SER A 16 1.41 -30.89 1.86
CA SER A 16 2.45 -30.90 0.82
C SER A 16 1.86 -31.10 -0.58
N SER A 17 0.94 -32.05 -0.74
CA SER A 17 0.22 -32.29 -2.00
C SER A 17 -0.57 -31.06 -2.43
N LEU A 18 -1.31 -30.44 -1.51
CA LEU A 18 -2.03 -29.19 -1.77
C LEU A 18 -1.09 -28.05 -2.15
N TYR A 19 0.08 -27.93 -1.50
CA TYR A 19 1.08 -26.93 -1.83
C TYR A 19 1.66 -27.14 -3.24
N LEU A 20 2.03 -28.38 -3.58
CA LEU A 20 2.52 -28.72 -4.91
C LEU A 20 1.47 -28.47 -6.00
N LEU A 21 0.22 -28.91 -5.77
CA LEU A 21 -0.89 -28.65 -6.69
C LEU A 21 -1.09 -27.15 -6.93
N ARG A 22 -0.97 -26.32 -5.89
CA ARG A 22 -1.04 -24.87 -6.01
C ARG A 22 0.12 -24.31 -6.83
N LEU A 23 1.34 -24.78 -6.59
CA LEU A 23 2.52 -24.34 -7.33
C LEU A 23 2.43 -24.69 -8.81
N PHE A 24 1.97 -25.91 -9.14
CA PHE A 24 1.72 -26.33 -10.51
C PHE A 24 0.60 -25.53 -11.17
N ALA A 25 -0.48 -25.22 -10.45
CA ALA A 25 -1.55 -24.38 -10.96
C ALA A 25 -1.07 -22.95 -11.26
N ASP A 26 -0.23 -22.38 -10.40
CA ASP A 26 0.36 -21.06 -10.60
C ASP A 26 1.32 -21.06 -11.81
N ALA A 27 2.12 -22.12 -11.99
CA ALA A 27 3.00 -22.28 -13.15
C ALA A 27 2.21 -22.37 -14.47
N ARG A 28 1.02 -22.98 -14.48
CA ARG A 28 0.14 -23.04 -15.66
C ARG A 28 -0.53 -21.71 -16.01
N ARG A 29 -0.55 -20.74 -15.10
CA ARG A 29 -1.30 -19.47 -15.27
C ARG A 29 -0.52 -18.36 -15.98
N ASN A 30 0.64 -18.67 -16.57
CA ASN A 30 1.51 -17.69 -17.25
C ASN A 30 1.69 -16.40 -16.44
N LEU A 31 1.85 -16.56 -15.11
CA LEU A 31 2.02 -15.44 -14.21
C LEU A 31 3.41 -14.82 -14.38
N PRO A 32 3.55 -13.50 -14.18
CA PRO A 32 4.86 -12.87 -14.23
C PRO A 32 5.78 -13.45 -13.15
N PRO A 33 7.11 -13.42 -13.36
CA PRO A 33 8.08 -13.98 -12.43
C PRO A 33 7.95 -13.35 -11.04
N GLY A 34 8.28 -14.10 -9.98
CA GLY A 34 8.16 -13.60 -8.62
C GLY A 34 8.85 -14.47 -7.59
N PRO A 35 9.04 -13.97 -6.36
CA PRO A 35 9.63 -14.73 -5.27
C PRO A 35 8.77 -15.95 -4.93
N ARG A 36 9.43 -17.06 -4.60
CA ARG A 36 8.78 -18.33 -4.30
C ARG A 36 7.97 -18.21 -3.00
N PRO A 37 6.66 -18.43 -3.02
CA PRO A 37 5.80 -18.25 -1.86
C PRO A 37 5.98 -19.38 -0.84
N LEU A 38 6.08 -19.01 0.44
CA LEU A 38 6.04 -19.97 1.54
C LEU A 38 4.66 -20.62 1.67
N PRO A 39 4.57 -21.88 2.15
CA PRO A 39 3.28 -22.50 2.43
C PRO A 39 2.51 -21.67 3.48
N LEU A 40 1.19 -21.55 3.29
CA LEU A 40 0.22 -20.82 4.12
C LEU A 40 0.38 -19.28 4.16
N VAL A 41 1.57 -18.75 4.45
CA VAL A 41 1.82 -17.32 4.65
C VAL A 41 2.14 -16.59 3.33
N GLY A 42 2.71 -17.29 2.35
CA GLY A 42 3.19 -16.71 1.10
C GLY A 42 4.43 -15.82 1.33
N ASN A 43 4.44 -14.64 0.71
CA ASN A 43 5.52 -13.66 0.74
C ASN A 43 5.33 -12.61 1.85
N LEU A 44 4.35 -12.77 2.74
CA LEU A 44 4.02 -11.76 3.75
C LEU A 44 5.19 -11.50 4.71
N LEU A 45 6.01 -12.52 5.00
CA LEU A 45 7.19 -12.40 5.86
C LEU A 45 8.27 -11.49 5.26
N GLU A 46 8.32 -11.37 3.93
CA GLU A 46 9.31 -10.51 3.25
C GLU A 46 8.92 -9.02 3.29
N LEU A 47 7.65 -8.69 3.54
CA LEU A 47 7.16 -7.30 3.50
C LEU A 47 7.60 -6.49 4.74
N GLY A 48 7.74 -7.14 5.90
CA GLY A 48 8.16 -6.49 7.15
C GLY A 48 7.30 -5.28 7.55
N ALA A 49 7.85 -4.38 8.38
CA ALA A 49 7.13 -3.20 8.87
C ALA A 49 6.89 -2.11 7.81
N LYS A 50 7.69 -2.10 6.72
CA LYS A 50 7.64 -1.08 5.67
C LYS A 50 7.43 -1.75 4.31
N PRO A 51 6.20 -2.17 3.98
CA PRO A 51 5.92 -2.99 2.80
C PRO A 51 6.36 -2.31 1.50
N HIS A 52 6.15 -1.00 1.37
CA HIS A 52 6.54 -0.24 0.18
C HIS A 52 8.06 -0.30 -0.12
N ARG A 53 8.92 -0.28 0.91
CA ARG A 53 10.38 -0.40 0.72
C ARG A 53 10.79 -1.82 0.37
N SER A 54 10.18 -2.80 1.02
CA SER A 54 10.43 -4.22 0.75
C SER A 54 10.00 -4.60 -0.68
N LEU A 55 8.86 -4.08 -1.13
CA LEU A 55 8.38 -4.25 -2.50
C LEU A 55 9.33 -3.63 -3.53
N ALA A 56 9.87 -2.42 -3.28
CA ALA A 56 10.86 -1.82 -4.18
C ALA A 56 12.13 -2.70 -4.32
N ARG A 57 12.66 -3.23 -3.21
CA ARG A 57 13.80 -4.17 -3.21
C ARG A 57 13.49 -5.50 -3.89
N LEU A 58 12.23 -5.94 -3.88
CA LEU A 58 11.80 -7.14 -4.59
C LEU A 58 11.70 -6.88 -6.09
N ALA A 59 11.24 -5.69 -6.49
CA ALA A 59 11.14 -5.28 -7.89
C ALA A 59 12.53 -5.17 -8.54
N GLU A 60 13.53 -4.67 -7.82
CA GLU A 60 14.92 -4.65 -8.29
C GLU A 60 15.46 -6.05 -8.60
N ARG A 61 14.97 -7.09 -7.91
CA ARG A 61 15.45 -8.48 -8.06
C ARG A 61 14.67 -9.32 -9.07
N HIS A 62 13.35 -9.15 -9.12
CA HIS A 62 12.45 -9.97 -9.94
C HIS A 62 11.96 -9.27 -11.20
N GLY A 63 12.16 -7.95 -11.29
CA GLY A 63 11.79 -7.14 -12.43
C GLY A 63 10.57 -6.23 -12.16
N PRO A 64 10.19 -5.45 -13.20
CA PRO A 64 9.20 -4.39 -13.08
C PRO A 64 7.75 -4.85 -12.91
N LEU A 65 7.46 -6.10 -13.26
CA LEU A 65 6.16 -6.73 -13.08
C LEU A 65 6.39 -8.09 -12.42
N MET A 66 5.91 -8.24 -11.20
CA MET A 66 6.15 -9.46 -10.42
C MET A 66 4.91 -9.95 -9.69
N THR A 67 4.83 -11.26 -9.47
CA THR A 67 3.75 -11.90 -8.71
C THR A 67 4.15 -12.09 -7.25
N LEU A 68 3.28 -11.67 -6.33
CA LEU A 68 3.41 -11.91 -4.90
C LEU A 68 2.19 -12.65 -4.36
N ARG A 69 2.38 -13.46 -3.32
CA ARG A 69 1.27 -14.08 -2.60
C ARG A 69 1.19 -13.54 -1.18
N LEU A 70 0.09 -12.91 -0.83
CA LEU A 70 -0.19 -12.40 0.51
C LEU A 70 -1.19 -13.36 1.17
N GLY A 71 -0.67 -14.44 1.75
CA GLY A 71 -1.48 -15.56 2.24
C GLY A 71 -2.28 -16.23 1.12
N ALA A 72 -3.61 -16.08 1.17
CA ALA A 72 -4.53 -16.62 0.18
C ALA A 72 -4.72 -15.73 -1.06
N VAL A 73 -4.27 -14.46 -1.01
CA VAL A 73 -4.48 -13.48 -2.09
C VAL A 73 -3.25 -13.42 -2.98
N THR A 74 -3.41 -13.69 -4.28
CA THR A 74 -2.37 -13.45 -5.29
C THR A 74 -2.43 -11.99 -5.74
N THR A 75 -1.30 -11.29 -5.67
CA THR A 75 -1.17 -9.86 -5.96
C THR A 75 -0.08 -9.64 -7.00
N ILE A 76 -0.40 -8.92 -8.07
CA ILE A 76 0.58 -8.50 -9.07
C ILE A 76 1.05 -7.10 -8.70
N VAL A 77 2.37 -6.92 -8.63
CA VAL A 77 2.99 -5.62 -8.32
C VAL A 77 3.65 -5.09 -9.59
N ALA A 78 3.21 -3.89 -10.00
CA ALA A 78 3.83 -3.13 -11.07
C ALA A 78 4.70 -2.02 -10.47
N SER A 79 5.98 -2.00 -10.83
CA SER A 79 6.99 -1.07 -10.30
C SER A 79 7.66 -0.21 -11.38
N SER A 80 7.33 -0.40 -12.67
CA SER A 80 7.76 0.48 -13.75
C SER A 80 6.68 1.48 -14.17
N PRO A 81 7.07 2.66 -14.71
CA PRO A 81 6.12 3.63 -15.25
C PRO A 81 5.33 3.08 -16.45
N ASP A 82 5.96 2.28 -17.31
CA ASP A 82 5.30 1.70 -18.48
C ASP A 82 4.23 0.68 -18.07
N ALA A 83 4.53 -0.21 -17.11
CA ALA A 83 3.53 -1.14 -16.58
C ALA A 83 2.39 -0.40 -15.87
N ALA A 84 2.70 0.66 -15.11
CA ALA A 84 1.67 1.48 -14.48
C ALA A 84 0.78 2.18 -15.51
N ARG A 85 1.34 2.67 -16.62
CA ARG A 85 0.59 3.27 -17.72
C ARG A 85 -0.34 2.26 -18.37
N ASP A 86 0.13 1.05 -18.61
CA ASP A 86 -0.68 -0.01 -19.23
C ASP A 86 -1.85 -0.40 -18.33
N ILE A 87 -1.62 -0.57 -17.03
CA ILE A 87 -2.64 -0.96 -16.06
C ILE A 87 -3.65 0.18 -15.81
N LEU A 88 -3.17 1.42 -15.62
CA LEU A 88 -4.01 2.54 -15.16
C LEU A 88 -4.60 3.38 -16.29
N GLN A 89 -4.10 3.27 -17.52
CA GLN A 89 -4.63 4.02 -18.67
C GLN A 89 -5.14 3.10 -19.78
N ARG A 90 -4.35 2.12 -20.23
CA ARG A 90 -4.75 1.27 -21.38
C ARG A 90 -5.81 0.23 -21.01
N HIS A 91 -5.69 -0.34 -19.82
CA HIS A 91 -6.57 -1.39 -19.32
C HIS A 91 -7.35 -0.95 -18.06
N ASP A 92 -7.58 0.35 -17.92
CA ASP A 92 -8.17 0.95 -16.74
C ASP A 92 -9.55 0.35 -16.39
N ALA A 93 -10.39 0.07 -17.40
CA ALA A 93 -11.71 -0.53 -17.22
C ALA A 93 -11.65 -1.91 -16.54
N ALA A 94 -10.68 -2.75 -16.93
CA ALA A 94 -10.51 -4.09 -16.36
C ALA A 94 -9.96 -4.03 -14.92
N PHE A 95 -9.07 -3.08 -14.64
CA PHE A 95 -8.44 -2.89 -13.33
C PHE A 95 -9.16 -1.87 -12.43
N SER A 96 -10.34 -1.40 -12.85
CA SER A 96 -11.12 -0.39 -12.13
C SER A 96 -11.78 -0.95 -10.86
N THR A 97 -11.99 -2.27 -10.80
CA THR A 97 -12.59 -2.97 -9.66
C THR A 97 -11.61 -3.05 -8.48
N ARG A 98 -12.09 -2.73 -7.28
CA ARG A 98 -11.27 -2.72 -6.06
C ARG A 98 -11.74 -3.82 -5.09
N PRO A 99 -10.83 -4.64 -4.54
CA PRO A 99 -11.18 -5.54 -3.45
C PRO A 99 -11.50 -4.71 -2.19
N VAL A 100 -12.65 -4.98 -1.59
CA VAL A 100 -13.10 -4.31 -0.37
C VAL A 100 -12.57 -5.08 0.84
N PRO A 101 -11.71 -4.49 1.69
CA PRO A 101 -11.27 -5.14 2.92
C PRO A 101 -12.43 -5.21 3.93
N ASP A 102 -12.46 -6.25 4.77
CA ASP A 102 -13.58 -6.47 5.69
C ASP A 102 -13.80 -5.32 6.69
N ILE A 103 -12.72 -4.61 7.06
CA ILE A 103 -12.82 -3.43 7.92
C ILE A 103 -13.69 -2.31 7.31
N VAL A 104 -13.72 -2.20 5.98
CA VAL A 104 -14.52 -1.20 5.27
C VAL A 104 -15.97 -1.63 5.15
N ARG A 105 -16.26 -2.92 5.30
CA ARG A 105 -17.64 -3.41 5.35
C ARG A 105 -18.31 -3.08 6.68
N ALA A 106 -17.54 -2.69 7.69
CA ALA A 106 -18.08 -2.17 8.94
C ALA A 106 -18.99 -0.98 8.63
N CYS A 107 -20.19 -0.98 9.23
CA CYS A 107 -21.21 0.05 9.03
C CYS A 107 -21.66 0.24 7.57
N GLY A 108 -21.42 -0.72 6.68
CA GLY A 108 -21.81 -0.64 5.27
C GLY A 108 -21.07 0.44 4.47
N HIS A 109 -19.88 0.85 4.92
CA HIS A 109 -19.13 1.93 4.27
C HIS A 109 -18.77 1.57 2.81
N ASP A 110 -18.57 0.29 2.52
CA ASP A 110 -18.36 -0.23 1.16
C ASP A 110 -19.48 0.12 0.17
N ARG A 111 -20.72 0.27 0.65
CA ARG A 111 -21.91 0.53 -0.18
C ARG A 111 -22.18 2.01 -0.45
N PHE A 112 -21.63 2.91 0.35
CA PHE A 112 -21.93 4.35 0.26
C PHE A 112 -20.69 5.21 -0.01
N ALA A 113 -19.50 4.70 0.30
CA ALA A 113 -18.28 5.45 0.13
C ALA A 113 -17.79 5.41 -1.32
N MET A 114 -17.56 6.59 -1.88
CA MET A 114 -17.05 6.78 -3.24
C MET A 114 -15.79 5.96 -3.57
N PRO A 115 -14.79 5.76 -2.67
CA PRO A 115 -13.60 4.96 -2.99
C PRO A 115 -13.84 3.47 -3.19
N TRP A 116 -14.93 2.93 -2.64
CA TRP A 116 -15.21 1.49 -2.57
C TRP A 116 -16.36 1.05 -3.49
N LEU A 117 -17.20 1.99 -3.91
CA LEU A 117 -18.23 1.76 -4.91
C LEU A 117 -17.64 1.34 -6.27
N PRO A 118 -18.25 0.37 -6.97
CA PRO A 118 -17.85 0.00 -8.32
C PRO A 118 -17.91 1.20 -9.28
N PRO A 119 -16.88 1.41 -10.14
CA PRO A 119 -16.87 2.53 -11.09
C PRO A 119 -18.00 2.51 -12.13
N SER A 120 -18.54 1.32 -12.41
CA SER A 120 -19.72 1.15 -13.27
C SER A 120 -21.01 1.70 -12.65
N SER A 121 -21.05 1.91 -11.33
CA SER A 121 -22.26 2.36 -10.64
C SER A 121 -22.60 3.83 -10.98
N PRO A 122 -23.89 4.15 -11.23
CA PRO A 122 -24.34 5.54 -11.40
C PRO A 122 -24.04 6.41 -10.17
N GLN A 123 -24.13 5.83 -8.97
CA GLN A 123 -23.86 6.48 -7.69
C GLN A 123 -22.40 6.97 -7.61
N TRP A 124 -21.44 6.12 -7.99
CA TRP A 124 -20.02 6.51 -8.04
C TRP A 124 -19.78 7.69 -8.98
N ARG A 125 -20.40 7.65 -10.18
CA ARG A 125 -20.30 8.75 -11.18
C ARG A 125 -20.89 10.06 -10.66
N ALA A 126 -22.05 10.01 -10.01
CA ALA A 126 -22.70 11.17 -9.41
C ALA A 126 -21.84 11.79 -8.29
N LEU A 127 -21.36 10.97 -7.35
CA LEU A 127 -20.48 11.42 -6.26
C LEU A 127 -19.19 12.04 -6.81
N ARG A 128 -18.55 11.41 -7.81
CA ARG A 128 -17.34 11.95 -8.44
C ARG A 128 -17.60 13.30 -9.11
N LYS A 129 -18.74 13.47 -9.77
CA LYS A 129 -19.14 14.74 -10.40
C LYS A 129 -19.29 15.86 -9.36
N VAL A 130 -19.99 15.59 -8.26
CA VAL A 130 -20.15 16.56 -7.16
C VAL A 130 -18.80 16.92 -6.55
N CYS A 131 -17.95 15.92 -6.22
CA CYS A 131 -16.62 16.18 -5.68
C CYS A 131 -15.76 17.04 -6.62
N SER A 132 -15.78 16.75 -7.93
CA SER A 132 -15.00 17.52 -8.91
C SER A 132 -15.54 18.94 -9.09
N ALA A 133 -16.87 19.13 -9.06
CA ALA A 133 -17.51 20.42 -9.31
C ALA A 133 -17.49 21.35 -8.09
N GLU A 134 -17.50 20.80 -6.88
CA GLU A 134 -17.63 21.59 -5.65
C GLU A 134 -16.37 21.59 -4.78
N LEU A 135 -15.85 20.40 -4.45
CA LEU A 135 -14.73 20.26 -3.51
C LEU A 135 -13.40 20.60 -4.16
N PHE A 136 -13.17 20.07 -5.36
CA PHE A 136 -11.91 20.22 -6.09
C PHE A 136 -11.96 21.32 -7.16
N ALA A 137 -13.02 22.13 -7.17
CA ALA A 137 -13.13 23.26 -8.09
C ALA A 137 -11.96 24.23 -7.92
N PRO A 138 -11.42 24.81 -9.03
CA PRO A 138 -10.29 25.75 -8.96
C PRO A 138 -10.52 26.91 -8.00
N ARG A 139 -11.76 27.42 -7.92
CA ARG A 139 -12.15 28.50 -7.02
C ARG A 139 -11.98 28.12 -5.54
N ARG A 140 -12.38 26.90 -5.16
CA ARG A 140 -12.20 26.38 -3.78
C ARG A 140 -10.75 25.99 -3.49
N ALA A 141 -10.03 25.48 -4.47
CA ALA A 141 -8.61 25.18 -4.34
C ALA A 141 -7.76 26.46 -4.15
N ALA A 142 -8.20 27.60 -4.70
CA ALA A 142 -7.54 28.90 -4.50
C ALA A 142 -7.85 29.51 -3.13
N SER A 143 -9.09 29.43 -2.65
CA SER A 143 -9.50 29.97 -1.34
C SER A 143 -8.86 29.22 -0.17
N THR A 144 -8.72 27.90 -0.28
CA THR A 144 -8.01 27.08 0.71
C THR A 144 -6.51 27.41 0.73
N ARG A 145 -5.89 27.67 -0.42
CA ARG A 145 -4.49 28.13 -0.51
C ARG A 145 -4.28 29.48 0.15
N SER A 146 -5.16 30.46 -0.08
CA SER A 146 -5.05 31.78 0.56
C SER A 146 -5.17 31.65 2.08
N SER A 147 -6.13 30.86 2.56
CA SER A 147 -6.35 30.58 3.98
C SER A 147 -5.16 29.86 4.63
N ALA A 148 -4.61 28.83 3.97
CA ALA A 148 -3.43 28.11 4.43
C ALA A 148 -2.17 28.99 4.43
N SER A 149 -2.02 29.87 3.44
CA SER A 149 -0.91 30.84 3.40
C SER A 149 -1.02 31.86 4.54
N ALA A 150 -2.24 32.33 4.85
CA ALA A 150 -2.50 33.24 5.95
C ALA A 150 -2.25 32.58 7.32
N ALA A 151 -2.68 31.32 7.49
CA ALA A 151 -2.41 30.54 8.70
C ALA A 151 -0.90 30.32 8.92
N ARG A 152 -0.14 30.02 7.85
CA ARG A 152 1.33 29.92 7.92
C ARG A 152 1.99 31.24 8.30
N ARG A 153 1.54 32.37 7.73
CA ARG A 153 2.06 33.70 8.10
C ARG A 153 1.78 34.03 9.57
N ARG A 154 0.58 33.74 10.07
CA ARG A 154 0.23 33.91 11.50
C ARG A 154 1.05 33.00 12.42
N ALA A 155 1.24 31.74 12.05
CA ALA A 155 2.09 30.82 12.81
C ALA A 155 3.57 31.28 12.83
N GLY A 156 4.05 31.86 11.74
CA GLY A 156 5.37 32.50 11.66
C GLY A 156 5.49 33.74 12.54
N SER A 157 4.49 34.64 12.54
CA SER A 157 4.55 35.87 13.35
C SER A 157 4.39 35.61 14.85
N CYS A 158 3.61 34.60 15.25
CA CYS A 158 3.55 34.16 16.65
C CYS A 158 4.87 33.55 17.15
N ARG A 159 5.69 32.99 16.24
CA ARG A 159 7.01 32.46 16.58
C ARG A 159 8.04 33.57 16.81
N THR A 160 7.86 34.74 16.20
CA THR A 160 8.74 35.90 16.40
C THR A 160 8.29 36.79 17.57
N SER A 161 7.01 36.83 17.93
CA SER A 161 6.49 37.69 19.01
C SER A 161 6.59 37.07 20.41
N ARG A 162 6.50 35.74 20.52
CA ARG A 162 6.92 35.05 21.74
C ARG A 162 8.43 34.88 21.64
N GLY A 163 9.18 35.77 22.29
CA GLY A 163 10.60 35.57 22.58
C GLY A 163 10.81 34.26 23.34
N TRP A 164 10.79 33.15 22.62
CA TRP A 164 11.41 31.91 23.03
C TRP A 164 12.90 32.19 22.97
N ARG A 165 13.41 32.84 24.02
CA ARG A 165 14.79 32.58 24.44
C ARG A 165 14.87 31.07 24.52
N ALA A 166 15.58 30.48 23.56
CA ALA A 166 16.14 29.17 23.73
C ALA A 166 16.91 29.24 25.04
N ARG A 167 16.29 28.78 26.13
CA ARG A 167 17.01 28.45 27.33
C ARG A 167 17.89 27.31 26.88
N ALA A 168 19.16 27.63 26.61
CA ALA A 168 20.18 26.67 26.27
C ALA A 168 20.03 25.49 27.24
N ARG A 169 19.77 24.31 26.69
CA ARG A 169 20.04 23.09 27.43
C ARG A 169 21.52 23.15 27.79
N PRO A 170 21.91 22.89 29.05
CA PRO A 170 23.31 22.65 29.34
C PRO A 170 23.75 21.46 28.49
N SER A 171 24.67 21.69 27.58
CA SER A 171 25.40 20.64 26.88
C SER A 171 26.27 19.93 27.91
N THR A 172 25.84 18.74 28.33
CA THR A 172 26.78 17.76 28.87
C THR A 172 27.44 17.00 27.72
N SER A 173 28.78 17.02 27.74
CA SER A 173 29.76 16.23 26.98
C SER A 173 29.68 16.29 25.44
N ALA A 174 30.55 17.03 24.76
CA ALA A 174 31.97 16.68 24.50
C ALA A 174 32.12 15.41 23.65
N ALA A 175 32.19 15.57 22.34
CA ALA A 175 32.95 14.69 21.46
C ALA A 175 33.45 15.53 20.28
N SER A 176 34.76 15.77 20.32
CA SER A 176 35.58 16.51 19.36
C SER A 176 35.53 15.88 17.97
N CYS A 177 35.32 16.71 16.94
CA CYS A 177 35.62 16.34 15.56
C CYS A 177 36.60 17.37 15.00
N SER A 178 37.89 17.02 15.06
CA SER A 178 38.99 17.75 14.45
C SER A 178 39.06 17.41 12.95
N ARG A 179 38.85 18.44 12.13
CA ARG A 179 39.47 18.63 10.79
C ARG A 179 41.00 18.85 10.95
N PRO A 180 41.85 18.90 9.91
CA PRO A 180 41.64 19.22 8.47
C PRO A 180 42.30 18.18 7.52
N CYS A 181 42.13 18.14 6.19
CA CYS A 181 41.99 19.18 5.14
C CYS A 181 40.75 19.00 4.27
#